data_AF-A0A7D5MAT0-F1
#
_entry.id   AF-A0A7D5MAT0-F1
#
_cell.length_a   1.000
_cell.length_b   1.000
_cell.length_c   1.000
_cell.angle_alpha   90.00
_cell.angle_beta   90.00
_cell.angle_gamma   90.00
#
_symmetry.space_group_name_H-M   'P 1'
#
loop_
_entity.id
_entity.type
_entity.pdbx_description
1 polymer ?
#
loop_
_entity_poly.entity_id
_entity_poly.type
_entity_poly.pdbx_seq_one_letter_code
_entity_poly.pdbx_strand_id
1 'polypeptide(L)'
;MNEAAYRILDILSRRLGSPISINEITKNIDEIHGKAHYADIHEKIKDLDREGIVTLAKSGRSSLVSLNFDNYMIIDMLAEMELKRKQDFLKGRQEMQMLMLEIDTCLHSIPLVSYILLMYPEKNAKLNKAEMLICLKESDDKQAVEETKIGVHAIAETLQQMHNTRIDYLTLESKMFLDLLKSTESNTIRETLHNKIAILHPQDFWLGIKNATEKGVKMSAIEHETNPAKISEEDLVFNLARFGYAEIGPTVKQGKLFCIEYVIASIMFHDDARRIDAIPVIIAKNPKISYDLLLFLARKYGFGGKILGILRTLRNLVAHGMKTVDEPIRLLEAMKTEEIKANTKSIKEKLRLYNVT
;
A
#
# COMPACT_ATOMS: atom_id res chain seq x y z
N MET A 1 0.30 -28.63 0.11
CA MET A 1 -0.25 -28.24 1.43
C MET A 1 -1.67 -28.78 1.65
N ASN A 2 -1.98 -29.31 2.85
CA ASN A 2 -3.36 -29.71 3.24
C ASN A 2 -4.28 -28.47 3.34
N GLU A 3 -5.56 -28.62 2.98
CA GLU A 3 -6.59 -27.59 3.06
C GLU A 3 -6.68 -26.87 4.42
N ALA A 4 -6.64 -27.59 5.54
CA ALA A 4 -6.70 -26.95 6.87
C ALA A 4 -5.48 -26.05 7.13
N ALA A 5 -4.29 -26.52 6.76
CA ALA A 5 -3.05 -25.73 6.87
C ALA A 5 -3.11 -24.48 5.97
N TYR A 6 -3.59 -24.63 4.74
CA TYR A 6 -3.80 -23.51 3.82
C TYR A 6 -4.69 -22.43 4.42
N ARG A 7 -5.87 -22.80 4.95
CA ARG A 7 -6.82 -21.85 5.54
C ARG A 7 -6.24 -21.16 6.76
N ILE A 8 -5.55 -21.89 7.65
CA ILE A 8 -4.88 -21.32 8.82
C ILE A 8 -3.83 -20.30 8.39
N LEU A 9 -2.98 -20.65 7.43
CA LEU A 9 -1.93 -19.75 6.93
C LEU A 9 -2.53 -18.53 6.21
N ASP A 10 -3.61 -18.68 5.43
CA ASP A 10 -4.28 -17.54 4.80
C ASP A 10 -4.75 -16.55 5.87
N ILE A 11 -5.47 -17.01 6.90
CA ILE A 11 -5.93 -16.12 7.98
C ILE A 11 -4.77 -15.44 8.70
N LEU A 12 -3.71 -16.18 9.05
CA LEU A 12 -2.54 -15.62 9.72
C LEU A 12 -1.80 -14.61 8.83
N SER A 13 -1.70 -14.87 7.53
CA SER A 13 -1.07 -13.98 6.55
C SER A 13 -1.80 -12.63 6.42
N ARG A 14 -3.13 -12.64 6.54
CA ARG A 14 -4.00 -11.45 6.50
C ARG A 14 -3.97 -10.64 7.80
N ARG A 15 -3.51 -11.24 8.90
CA ARG A 15 -3.35 -10.62 10.23
C ARG A 15 -1.88 -10.44 10.60
N LEU A 16 -1.01 -10.24 9.59
CA LEU A 16 0.43 -10.15 9.78
C LEU A 16 0.83 -9.21 10.93
N GLY A 17 1.65 -9.74 11.84
CA GLY A 17 2.17 -9.03 13.01
C GLY A 17 1.20 -8.91 14.19
N SER A 18 -0.01 -9.47 14.09
CA SER A 18 -0.99 -9.53 15.18
C SER A 18 -1.31 -11.00 15.53
N PRO A 19 -0.82 -11.51 16.67
CA PRO A 19 -1.19 -12.85 17.12
C PRO A 19 -2.69 -12.93 17.37
N ILE A 20 -3.32 -14.01 16.93
CA ILE A 20 -4.77 -14.21 17.03
C ILE A 20 -5.10 -15.53 17.73
N SER A 21 -6.25 -15.58 18.39
CA SER A 21 -6.66 -16.79 19.10
C SER A 21 -7.16 -17.89 18.15
N ILE A 22 -7.11 -19.16 18.57
CA ILE A 22 -7.65 -20.28 17.76
C ILE A 22 -9.15 -20.11 17.48
N ASN A 23 -9.91 -19.56 18.43
CA ASN A 23 -11.33 -19.24 18.23
C ASN A 23 -11.51 -18.22 17.10
N GLU A 24 -10.68 -17.18 17.10
CA GLU A 24 -10.72 -16.13 16.09
C GLU A 24 -10.26 -16.64 14.71
N ILE A 25 -9.24 -17.50 14.66
CA ILE A 25 -8.85 -18.21 13.43
C ILE A 25 -10.03 -19.00 12.89
N THR A 26 -10.68 -19.80 13.74
CA THR A 26 -11.81 -20.65 13.35
C THR A 26 -12.96 -19.80 12.79
N LYS A 27 -13.29 -18.69 13.46
CA LYS A 27 -14.30 -17.74 13.00
C LYS A 27 -13.95 -17.13 11.64
N ASN A 28 -12.72 -16.63 11.47
CA ASN A 28 -12.30 -16.02 10.21
C ASN A 28 -12.25 -17.06 9.06
N ILE A 29 -11.90 -18.32 9.35
CA ILE A 29 -11.98 -19.40 8.36
C ILE A 29 -13.44 -19.61 7.92
N ASP A 30 -14.38 -19.63 8.87
CA ASP A 30 -15.80 -19.78 8.56
C ASP A 30 -16.33 -18.63 7.69
N GLU A 31 -15.89 -17.40 7.98
CA GLU A 31 -16.28 -16.20 7.23
C GLU A 31 -15.68 -16.17 5.80
N ILE A 32 -14.41 -16.56 5.63
CA ILE A 32 -13.68 -16.40 4.36
C ILE A 32 -13.78 -17.65 3.47
N HIS A 33 -13.69 -18.84 4.06
CA HIS A 33 -13.66 -20.13 3.35
C HIS A 33 -14.93 -20.96 3.55
N GLY A 34 -15.89 -20.48 4.36
CA GLY A 34 -17.00 -21.29 4.83
C GLY A 34 -16.56 -22.30 5.89
N LYS A 35 -17.41 -23.31 6.14
CA LYS A 35 -17.29 -24.36 7.17
C LYS A 35 -15.90 -24.51 7.85
N ALA A 36 -15.85 -24.17 9.13
CA ALA A 36 -14.73 -24.44 10.02
C ALA A 36 -15.15 -25.29 11.23
N HIS A 37 -14.40 -26.36 11.52
CA HIS A 37 -14.58 -27.18 12.72
C HIS A 37 -13.45 -26.92 13.71
N TYR A 38 -13.78 -26.39 14.88
CA TYR A 38 -12.79 -25.96 15.87
C TYR A 38 -11.80 -27.06 16.26
N ALA A 39 -12.27 -28.31 16.44
CA ALA A 39 -11.42 -29.43 16.83
C ALA A 39 -10.31 -29.68 15.79
N ASP A 40 -10.68 -29.72 14.51
CA ASP A 40 -9.76 -29.94 13.38
C ASP A 40 -8.75 -28.79 13.26
N ILE A 41 -9.21 -27.54 13.39
CA ILE A 41 -8.35 -26.35 13.36
C ILE A 41 -7.36 -26.37 14.53
N HIS A 42 -7.83 -26.69 15.72
CA HIS A 42 -7.01 -26.75 16.92
C HIS A 42 -5.95 -27.86 16.83
N GLU A 43 -6.33 -29.05 16.35
CA GLU A 43 -5.38 -30.15 16.12
C GLU A 43 -4.35 -29.73 15.07
N LYS A 44 -4.78 -29.16 13.93
CA LYS A 44 -3.85 -28.79 12.89
C LYS A 44 -2.89 -27.68 13.30
N ILE A 45 -3.33 -26.72 14.12
CA ILE A 45 -2.45 -25.68 14.68
C ILE A 45 -1.38 -26.30 15.59
N LYS A 46 -1.71 -27.33 16.39
CA LYS A 46 -0.72 -28.04 17.20
C LYS A 46 0.31 -28.77 16.33
N ASP A 47 -0.11 -29.36 15.21
CA ASP A 47 0.82 -29.98 14.28
C ASP A 47 1.76 -28.95 13.64
N LEU A 48 1.22 -27.81 13.19
CA LEU A 48 2.02 -26.71 12.63
C LEU A 48 3.00 -26.12 13.65
N ASP A 49 2.64 -26.07 14.94
CA ASP A 49 3.53 -25.63 16.02
C ASP A 49 4.67 -26.64 16.24
N ARG A 50 4.38 -27.96 16.23
CA ARG A 50 5.42 -29.01 16.28
C ARG A 50 6.36 -28.99 15.07
N GLU A 51 5.83 -28.67 13.90
CA GLU A 51 6.60 -28.47 12.65
C GLU A 51 7.39 -27.13 12.66
N GLY A 52 7.17 -26.28 13.67
CA GLY A 52 7.81 -24.97 13.80
C GLY A 52 7.36 -23.96 12.75
N ILE A 53 6.18 -24.14 12.16
CA ILE A 53 5.58 -23.26 11.14
C ILE A 53 4.84 -22.10 11.79
N VAL A 54 4.19 -22.36 12.92
CA VAL A 54 3.58 -21.34 13.78
C VAL A 54 4.18 -21.41 15.18
N THR A 55 3.94 -20.36 15.97
CA THR A 55 4.25 -20.34 17.40
C THR A 55 2.98 -20.16 18.22
N LEU A 56 2.92 -20.85 19.36
CA LEU A 56 1.85 -20.71 20.35
C LEU A 56 2.33 -19.98 21.60
N ALA A 57 1.70 -18.84 21.90
CA ALA A 57 1.90 -18.10 23.14
C ALA A 57 0.65 -18.15 24.01
N LYS A 58 0.79 -18.38 25.33
CA LYS A 58 -0.37 -18.34 26.25
C LYS A 58 -0.70 -16.90 26.62
N SER A 59 -1.98 -16.54 26.53
CA SER A 59 -2.55 -15.31 27.07
C SER A 59 -3.80 -15.66 27.89
N GLY A 60 -3.64 -15.71 29.20
CA GLY A 60 -4.69 -16.19 30.12
C GLY A 60 -5.10 -17.64 29.80
N ARG A 61 -6.37 -17.85 29.45
CA ARG A 61 -6.93 -19.17 29.08
C ARG A 61 -6.85 -19.48 27.57
N SER A 62 -6.35 -18.55 26.77
CA SER A 62 -6.30 -18.67 25.32
C SER A 62 -4.86 -18.87 24.84
N SER A 63 -4.72 -19.60 23.74
CA SER A 63 -3.47 -19.65 22.98
C SER A 63 -3.55 -18.67 21.81
N LEU A 64 -2.58 -17.78 21.73
CA LEU A 64 -2.35 -16.89 20.61
C LEU A 64 -1.41 -17.58 19.62
N VAL A 65 -1.77 -17.51 18.35
CA VAL A 65 -1.04 -18.14 17.24
C VAL A 65 -0.40 -17.05 16.39
N SER A 66 0.85 -17.25 16.02
CA SER A 66 1.59 -16.37 15.11
C SER A 66 2.42 -17.18 14.11
N LEU A 67 2.72 -16.59 12.95
CA LEU A 67 3.65 -17.16 11.98
C LEU A 67 5.06 -17.23 12.57
N ASN A 68 5.77 -18.33 12.36
CA ASN A 68 7.14 -18.51 12.83
C ASN A 68 8.15 -18.20 11.72
N PHE A 69 8.60 -16.95 11.62
CA PHE A 69 9.59 -16.54 10.63
C PHE A 69 11.03 -17.01 10.92
N ASP A 70 11.29 -17.63 12.07
CA ASP A 70 12.59 -18.23 12.38
C ASP A 70 12.81 -19.54 11.60
N ASN A 71 11.75 -20.20 11.15
CA ASN A 71 11.82 -21.40 10.31
C ASN A 71 11.66 -21.04 8.84
N TYR A 72 12.69 -21.29 8.01
CA TYR A 72 12.65 -20.98 6.57
C TYR A 72 11.48 -21.65 5.84
N MET A 73 11.03 -22.84 6.28
CA MET A 73 9.94 -23.58 5.64
C MET A 73 8.63 -22.77 5.58
N ILE A 74 8.41 -21.82 6.49
CA ILE A 74 7.24 -20.95 6.43
C ILE A 74 7.20 -20.12 5.13
N ILE A 75 8.36 -19.73 4.60
CA ILE A 75 8.46 -18.92 3.38
C ILE A 75 7.92 -19.71 2.19
N ASP A 76 8.32 -20.97 2.06
CA ASP A 76 7.86 -21.86 1.01
C ASP A 76 6.36 -22.16 1.15
N MET A 77 5.88 -22.40 2.38
CA MET A 77 4.45 -22.65 2.62
C MET A 77 3.57 -21.43 2.35
N LEU A 78 4.03 -20.22 2.72
CA LEU A 78 3.33 -18.98 2.42
C LEU A 78 3.38 -18.66 0.91
N ALA A 79 4.46 -19.00 0.21
CA ALA A 79 4.50 -18.89 -1.23
C ALA A 79 3.54 -19.88 -1.92
N GLU A 80 3.48 -21.14 -1.46
CA GLU A 80 2.50 -22.13 -1.94
C GLU A 80 1.06 -21.66 -1.69
N MET A 81 0.80 -21.05 -0.52
CA MET A 81 -0.49 -20.43 -0.20
C MET A 81 -0.86 -19.33 -1.21
N GLU A 82 0.06 -18.41 -1.51
CA GLU A 82 -0.18 -17.33 -2.49
C GLU A 82 -0.46 -17.89 -3.90
N LEU A 83 0.25 -18.94 -4.32
CA LEU A 83 0.00 -19.62 -5.60
C LEU A 83 -1.40 -20.25 -5.64
N LYS A 84 -1.82 -20.90 -4.56
CA LYS A 84 -3.18 -21.45 -4.45
C LYS A 84 -4.24 -20.35 -4.49
N ARG A 85 -4.01 -19.22 -3.80
CA ARG A 85 -4.90 -18.05 -3.87
C ARG A 85 -4.97 -17.46 -5.27
N LYS A 86 -3.85 -17.37 -6.00
CA LYS A 86 -3.82 -16.95 -7.42
C LYS A 86 -4.67 -17.90 -8.27
N GLN A 87 -4.53 -19.22 -8.10
CA GLN A 87 -5.33 -20.21 -8.83
C GLN A 87 -6.83 -20.09 -8.52
N ASP A 88 -7.20 -20.00 -7.24
CA ASP A 88 -8.60 -19.84 -6.81
C ASP A 88 -9.21 -18.54 -7.36
N PHE A 89 -8.46 -17.44 -7.33
CA PHE A 89 -8.86 -16.15 -7.88
C PHE A 89 -9.08 -16.20 -9.40
N LEU A 90 -8.25 -16.92 -10.13
CA LEU A 90 -8.30 -17.01 -11.59
C LEU A 90 -9.30 -18.05 -12.10
N LYS A 91 -9.74 -18.98 -11.26
CA LYS A 91 -10.66 -20.05 -11.63
C LYS A 91 -11.97 -19.47 -12.20
N GLY A 92 -12.27 -19.81 -13.45
CA GLY A 92 -13.45 -19.32 -14.16
C GLY A 92 -13.38 -17.85 -14.60
N ARG A 93 -12.21 -17.19 -14.53
CA ARG A 93 -12.02 -15.78 -14.94
C ARG A 93 -10.99 -15.67 -16.06
N GLN A 94 -11.40 -16.02 -17.29
CA GLN A 94 -10.50 -16.08 -18.45
C GLN A 94 -9.83 -14.73 -18.75
N GLU A 95 -10.56 -13.62 -18.65
CA GLU A 95 -9.99 -12.27 -18.86
C GLU A 95 -8.85 -11.95 -17.88
N MET A 96 -9.03 -12.32 -16.61
CA MET A 96 -8.00 -12.14 -15.58
C MET A 96 -6.82 -13.09 -15.80
N GLN A 97 -7.05 -14.30 -16.32
CA GLN A 97 -5.96 -15.22 -16.68
C GLN A 97 -5.07 -14.63 -17.78
N MET A 98 -5.69 -14.05 -18.81
CA MET A 98 -4.94 -13.38 -19.88
C MET A 98 -4.17 -12.17 -19.36
N LEU A 99 -4.81 -11.32 -18.54
CA LEU A 99 -4.12 -10.19 -17.92
C LEU A 99 -2.91 -10.65 -17.07
N MET A 100 -3.04 -11.73 -16.29
CA MET A 100 -1.93 -12.26 -15.50
C MET A 100 -0.80 -12.81 -16.37
N LEU A 101 -1.12 -13.47 -17.49
CA LEU A 101 -0.11 -13.97 -18.44
C LEU A 101 0.72 -12.82 -19.02
N GLU A 102 0.07 -11.73 -19.41
CA GLU A 102 0.75 -10.56 -19.96
C GLU A 102 1.55 -9.80 -18.89
N ILE A 103 1.04 -9.71 -17.66
CA ILE A 103 1.81 -9.19 -16.51
C ILE A 103 3.08 -10.01 -16.29
N ASP A 104 2.94 -11.34 -16.24
CA ASP A 104 4.06 -12.26 -16.04
C ASP A 104 5.06 -12.17 -17.22
N THR A 105 4.62 -11.85 -18.43
CA THR A 105 5.51 -11.70 -19.60
C THR A 105 6.23 -10.34 -19.61
N CYS A 106 5.49 -9.24 -19.44
CA CYS A 106 6.03 -7.89 -19.56
C CYS A 106 6.85 -7.48 -18.34
N LEU A 107 6.35 -7.71 -17.12
CA LEU A 107 6.96 -7.17 -15.90
C LEU A 107 8.04 -8.09 -15.31
N HIS A 108 8.01 -9.40 -15.57
CA HIS A 108 9.07 -10.32 -15.12
C HIS A 108 10.44 -10.01 -15.75
N SER A 109 10.44 -9.44 -16.95
CA SER A 109 11.67 -9.09 -17.66
C SER A 109 12.39 -7.85 -17.11
N ILE A 110 11.77 -7.11 -16.18
CA ILE A 110 12.33 -5.89 -15.61
C ILE A 110 13.24 -6.23 -14.43
N PRO A 111 14.57 -6.04 -14.53
CA PRO A 111 15.53 -6.54 -13.53
C PRO A 111 15.34 -5.97 -12.11
N LEU A 112 14.83 -4.74 -12.02
CA LEU A 112 14.59 -4.04 -10.76
C LEU A 112 13.27 -4.44 -10.10
N VAL A 113 12.34 -5.11 -10.78
CA VAL A 113 11.13 -5.62 -10.11
C VAL A 113 11.52 -6.77 -9.20
N SER A 114 11.15 -6.67 -7.92
CA SER A 114 11.37 -7.72 -6.93
C SER A 114 10.16 -8.63 -6.82
N TYR A 115 8.97 -8.06 -6.61
CA TYR A 115 7.72 -8.82 -6.50
C TYR A 115 6.53 -7.92 -6.81
N ILE A 116 5.39 -8.54 -7.13
CA ILE A 116 4.14 -7.83 -7.41
C ILE A 116 3.02 -8.40 -6.57
N LEU A 117 2.28 -7.51 -5.91
CA LEU A 117 1.07 -7.86 -5.15
C LEU A 117 -0.16 -7.30 -5.87
N LEU A 118 -1.15 -8.16 -6.09
CA LEU A 118 -2.49 -7.74 -6.49
C LEU A 118 -3.25 -7.30 -5.22
N MET A 119 -3.73 -6.07 -5.20
CA MET A 119 -4.41 -5.45 -4.06
C MET A 119 -5.92 -5.64 -4.19
N TYR A 120 -6.58 -6.06 -3.12
CA TYR A 120 -8.03 -6.30 -3.04
C TYR A 120 -8.63 -7.02 -4.27
N PRO A 121 -8.07 -8.17 -4.68
CA PRO A 121 -8.34 -8.78 -5.98
C PRO A 121 -9.82 -9.02 -6.23
N GLU A 122 -10.56 -9.55 -5.26
CA GLU A 122 -11.98 -9.89 -5.42
C GLU A 122 -12.87 -8.66 -5.56
N LYS A 123 -12.54 -7.58 -4.83
CA LYS A 123 -13.26 -6.30 -4.92
C LYS A 123 -13.00 -5.63 -6.27
N ASN A 124 -11.74 -5.56 -6.66
CA ASN A 124 -11.31 -4.85 -7.87
C ASN A 124 -11.75 -5.57 -9.15
N ALA A 125 -11.71 -6.90 -9.18
CA ALA A 125 -12.21 -7.68 -10.31
C ALA A 125 -13.70 -7.40 -10.62
N LYS A 126 -14.54 -7.23 -9.59
CA LYS A 126 -15.97 -6.86 -9.76
C LYS A 126 -16.17 -5.49 -10.39
N LEU A 127 -15.16 -4.62 -10.33
CA LEU A 127 -15.17 -3.26 -10.87
C LEU A 127 -14.42 -3.18 -12.21
N ASN A 128 -14.10 -4.32 -12.84
CA ASN A 128 -13.25 -4.41 -14.02
C ASN A 128 -11.93 -3.62 -13.85
N LYS A 129 -11.31 -3.83 -12.69
CA LYS A 129 -10.14 -3.10 -12.21
C LYS A 129 -9.09 -4.06 -11.67
N ALA A 130 -7.82 -3.74 -11.87
CA ALA A 130 -6.69 -4.30 -11.14
C ALA A 130 -5.97 -3.17 -10.39
N GLU A 131 -5.74 -3.37 -9.10
CA GLU A 131 -4.84 -2.52 -8.32
C GLU A 131 -3.59 -3.31 -7.97
N MET A 132 -2.40 -2.80 -8.27
CA MET A 132 -1.14 -3.52 -8.03
C MET A 132 -0.17 -2.73 -7.16
N LEU A 133 0.57 -3.41 -6.31
CA LEU A 133 1.81 -2.92 -5.71
C LEU A 133 2.99 -3.60 -6.39
N ILE A 134 3.84 -2.82 -7.03
CA ILE A 134 5.05 -3.27 -7.70
C ILE A 134 6.24 -2.85 -6.84
N CYS A 135 6.87 -3.80 -6.15
CA CYS A 135 8.03 -3.51 -5.34
C CYS A 135 9.31 -3.63 -6.16
N LEU A 136 10.12 -2.58 -6.15
CA LEU A 136 11.43 -2.52 -6.78
C LEU A 136 12.52 -2.83 -5.76
N LYS A 137 13.59 -3.48 -6.24
CA LYS A 137 14.84 -3.63 -5.49
C LYS A 137 15.41 -2.26 -5.15
N GLU A 138 16.07 -2.16 -4.00
CA GLU A 138 16.82 -0.95 -3.64
C GLU A 138 17.99 -0.79 -4.62
N SER A 139 18.15 0.43 -5.15
CA SER A 139 19.21 0.76 -6.09
C SER A 139 19.75 2.15 -5.80
N ASP A 140 21.08 2.26 -5.81
CA ASP A 140 21.79 3.54 -5.72
C ASP A 140 21.69 4.34 -7.04
N ASP A 141 21.43 3.66 -8.15
CA ASP A 141 21.18 4.28 -9.44
C ASP A 141 19.73 4.81 -9.50
N LYS A 142 19.57 6.07 -9.09
CA LYS A 142 18.27 6.75 -9.10
C LYS A 142 17.71 6.99 -10.50
N GLN A 143 18.56 7.11 -11.51
CA GLN A 143 18.10 7.24 -12.89
C GLN A 143 17.48 5.93 -13.38
N ALA A 144 18.14 4.79 -13.13
CA ALA A 144 17.59 3.48 -13.49
C ALA A 144 16.26 3.17 -12.77
N VAL A 145 16.11 3.59 -11.51
CA VAL A 145 14.84 3.47 -10.77
C VAL A 145 13.74 4.30 -11.42
N GLU A 146 14.02 5.56 -11.77
CA GLU A 146 13.06 6.45 -12.42
C GLU A 146 12.65 5.92 -13.81
N GLU A 147 13.61 5.52 -14.64
CA GLU A 147 13.37 4.90 -15.94
C GLU A 147 12.52 3.63 -15.81
N THR A 148 12.77 2.82 -14.78
CA THR A 148 11.95 1.65 -14.48
C THR A 148 10.51 2.02 -14.12
N LYS A 149 10.30 3.06 -13.29
CA LYS A 149 8.94 3.54 -12.96
C LYS A 149 8.19 4.02 -14.21
N ILE A 150 8.88 4.69 -15.13
CA ILE A 150 8.33 5.12 -16.42
C ILE A 150 8.00 3.90 -17.30
N GLY A 151 8.89 2.92 -17.39
CA GLY A 151 8.64 1.68 -18.14
C GLY A 151 7.44 0.90 -17.60
N VAL A 152 7.32 0.78 -16.28
CA VAL A 152 6.16 0.17 -15.61
C VAL A 152 4.87 0.91 -15.97
N HIS A 153 4.89 2.24 -16.04
CA HIS A 153 3.74 3.02 -16.48
C HIS A 153 3.32 2.67 -17.90
N ALA A 154 4.25 2.70 -18.85
CA ALA A 154 3.99 2.41 -20.26
C ALA A 154 3.41 0.98 -20.45
N ILE A 155 3.92 0.01 -19.70
CA ILE A 155 3.38 -1.36 -19.70
C ILE A 155 1.95 -1.38 -19.13
N ALA A 156 1.71 -0.72 -17.99
CA ALA A 156 0.37 -0.65 -17.41
C ALA A 156 -0.65 0.01 -18.34
N GLU A 157 -0.28 1.07 -19.07
CA GLU A 157 -1.15 1.67 -20.09
C GLU A 157 -1.46 0.70 -21.23
N THR A 158 -0.44 -0.02 -21.73
CA THR A 158 -0.59 -1.00 -22.81
C THR A 158 -1.54 -2.13 -22.40
N LEU A 159 -1.37 -2.66 -21.19
CA LEU A 159 -2.23 -3.71 -20.63
C LEU A 159 -3.67 -3.22 -20.43
N GLN A 160 -3.84 -2.00 -19.94
CA GLN A 160 -5.16 -1.39 -19.76
C GLN A 160 -5.90 -1.23 -21.10
N GLN A 161 -5.20 -0.84 -22.16
CA GLN A 161 -5.77 -0.76 -23.51
C GLN A 161 -6.10 -2.13 -24.09
N MET A 162 -5.21 -3.11 -23.92
CA MET A 162 -5.38 -4.47 -24.45
C MET A 162 -6.55 -5.22 -23.81
N HIS A 163 -6.71 -5.10 -22.49
CA HIS A 163 -7.70 -5.85 -21.73
C HIS A 163 -8.94 -5.03 -21.36
N ASN A 164 -9.03 -3.76 -21.79
CA ASN A 164 -10.10 -2.84 -21.40
C ASN A 164 -10.39 -2.88 -19.87
N THR A 165 -9.33 -3.00 -19.07
CA THR A 165 -9.37 -3.15 -17.61
C THR A 165 -8.67 -1.97 -16.99
N ARG A 166 -9.28 -1.30 -16.01
CA ARG A 166 -8.60 -0.20 -15.33
C ARG A 166 -7.44 -0.72 -14.50
N ILE A 167 -6.23 -0.21 -14.72
CA ILE A 167 -5.04 -0.61 -13.96
C ILE A 167 -4.51 0.58 -13.18
N ASP A 168 -4.68 0.54 -11.85
CA ASP A 168 -3.97 1.45 -10.95
C ASP A 168 -2.81 0.69 -10.31
N TYR A 169 -1.63 1.30 -10.21
CA TYR A 169 -0.47 0.65 -9.61
C TYR A 169 0.31 1.61 -8.72
N LEU A 170 0.91 1.08 -7.67
CA LEU A 170 1.83 1.75 -6.77
C LEU A 170 3.20 1.12 -6.94
N THR A 171 4.21 1.91 -7.31
CA THR A 171 5.59 1.43 -7.47
C THR A 171 6.42 1.94 -6.30
N LEU A 172 7.05 1.06 -5.53
CA LEU A 172 7.85 1.43 -4.36
C LEU A 172 9.19 0.72 -4.36
N GLU A 173 10.26 1.41 -3.97
CA GLU A 173 11.50 0.73 -3.56
C GLU A 173 11.27 -0.02 -2.24
N SER A 174 11.95 -1.16 -2.05
CA SER A 174 11.83 -2.01 -0.86
C SER A 174 11.97 -1.25 0.47
N LYS A 175 12.87 -0.26 0.53
CA LYS A 175 13.06 0.58 1.73
C LYS A 175 11.80 1.39 2.07
N MET A 176 11.19 2.04 1.08
CA MET A 176 9.97 2.83 1.26
C MET A 176 8.77 1.94 1.62
N PHE A 177 8.67 0.76 1.01
CA PHE A 177 7.69 -0.25 1.40
C PHE A 177 7.80 -0.60 2.88
N LEU A 178 9.02 -0.88 3.36
CA LEU A 178 9.26 -1.19 4.77
C LEU A 178 8.94 0.00 5.67
N ASP A 179 9.33 1.22 5.30
CA ASP A 179 9.07 2.43 6.09
C ASP A 179 7.56 2.67 6.28
N LEU A 180 6.76 2.52 5.21
CA LEU A 180 5.29 2.59 5.28
C LEU A 180 4.69 1.48 6.13
N LEU A 181 5.28 0.29 6.09
CA LEU A 181 4.83 -0.86 6.87
C LEU A 181 5.10 -0.71 8.38
N LYS A 182 6.18 -0.02 8.79
CA LYS A 182 6.45 0.27 10.22
C LYS A 182 5.64 1.44 10.76
N SER A 183 5.07 2.27 9.88
CA SER A 183 4.33 3.45 10.29
C SER A 183 3.12 3.07 11.15
N THR A 184 2.86 3.87 12.19
CA THR A 184 1.63 3.74 12.99
C THR A 184 0.43 4.39 12.30
N GLU A 185 0.66 5.17 11.24
CA GLU A 185 -0.37 5.84 10.46
C GLU A 185 -1.09 4.86 9.53
N SER A 186 -2.38 5.14 9.28
CA SER A 186 -3.14 4.45 8.24
C SER A 186 -2.58 4.82 6.87
N ASN A 187 -2.22 3.81 6.08
CA ASN A 187 -1.63 3.97 4.75
C ASN A 187 -1.89 2.72 3.89
N THR A 188 -1.77 2.88 2.57
CA THR A 188 -2.11 1.84 1.58
C THR A 188 -1.36 0.53 1.81
N ILE A 189 -0.10 0.56 2.24
CA ILE A 189 0.70 -0.67 2.39
C ILE A 189 0.16 -1.53 3.54
N ARG A 190 -0.12 -0.92 4.69
CA ARG A 190 -0.68 -1.64 5.84
C ARG A 190 -2.07 -2.20 5.56
N GLU A 191 -2.87 -1.47 4.80
CA GLU A 191 -4.23 -1.89 4.42
C GLU A 191 -4.17 -3.04 3.39
N THR A 192 -3.33 -2.91 2.35
CA THR A 192 -3.18 -3.93 1.30
C THR A 192 -2.75 -5.29 1.84
N LEU A 193 -1.90 -5.33 2.88
CA LEU A 193 -1.42 -6.61 3.43
C LEU A 193 -2.55 -7.51 3.95
N HIS A 194 -3.69 -6.93 4.36
CA HIS A 194 -4.83 -7.70 4.82
C HIS A 194 -5.54 -8.46 3.69
N ASN A 195 -5.62 -7.88 2.50
CA ASN A 195 -6.20 -8.56 1.35
C ASN A 195 -5.39 -8.30 0.07
N LYS A 196 -4.36 -9.10 -0.10
CA LYS A 196 -3.54 -9.15 -1.31
C LYS A 196 -3.36 -10.57 -1.83
N ILE A 197 -2.90 -10.71 -3.06
CA ILE A 197 -2.28 -11.94 -3.57
C ILE A 197 -0.90 -11.58 -4.13
N ALA A 198 0.16 -12.27 -3.72
CA ALA A 198 1.48 -12.13 -4.33
C ALA A 198 1.52 -12.90 -5.66
N ILE A 199 1.44 -12.17 -6.78
CA ILE A 199 1.27 -12.77 -8.12
C ILE A 199 2.58 -13.03 -8.85
N LEU A 200 3.64 -12.31 -8.49
CA LEU A 200 4.99 -12.45 -9.02
C LEU A 200 5.99 -12.52 -7.86
N HIS A 201 6.88 -13.52 -7.90
CA HIS A 201 7.92 -13.78 -6.88
C HIS A 201 7.40 -13.77 -5.42
N PRO A 202 6.42 -14.64 -5.07
CA PRO A 202 5.86 -14.69 -3.72
C PRO A 202 6.90 -15.04 -2.65
N GLN A 203 7.94 -15.83 -2.98
CA GLN A 203 9.04 -16.12 -2.06
C GLN A 203 9.79 -14.85 -1.66
N ASP A 204 10.12 -13.98 -2.62
CA ASP A 204 10.86 -12.74 -2.37
C ASP A 204 10.06 -11.78 -1.48
N PHE A 205 8.74 -11.71 -1.69
CA PHE A 205 7.85 -10.97 -0.80
C PHE A 205 7.93 -11.47 0.65
N TRP A 206 7.76 -12.78 0.88
CA TRP A 206 7.77 -13.34 2.22
C TRP A 206 9.16 -13.29 2.87
N LEU A 207 10.23 -13.44 2.10
CA LEU A 207 11.59 -13.25 2.57
C LEU A 207 11.82 -11.79 3.01
N GLY A 208 11.26 -10.82 2.29
CA GLY A 208 11.25 -9.41 2.69
C GLY A 208 10.57 -9.19 4.05
N ILE A 209 9.43 -9.85 4.28
CA ILE A 209 8.71 -9.80 5.57
C ILE A 209 9.52 -10.45 6.70
N LYS A 210 10.15 -11.60 6.46
CA LYS A 210 11.06 -12.25 7.41
C LYS A 210 12.20 -11.33 7.81
N ASN A 211 12.91 -10.78 6.82
CA ASN A 211 14.05 -9.89 7.04
C ASN A 211 13.65 -8.62 7.81
N ALA A 212 12.43 -8.12 7.60
CA ALA A 212 11.89 -7.01 8.38
C ALA A 212 11.64 -7.41 9.84
N THR A 213 11.03 -8.59 10.06
CA THR A 213 10.76 -9.13 11.39
C THR A 213 12.05 -9.32 12.20
N GLU A 214 13.09 -9.90 11.59
CA GLU A 214 14.41 -10.10 12.21
C GLU A 214 15.09 -8.80 12.61
N LYS A 215 14.83 -7.71 11.87
CA LYS A 215 15.29 -6.35 12.19
C LYS A 215 14.44 -5.66 13.26
N GLY A 216 13.52 -6.37 13.91
CA GLY A 216 12.66 -5.86 14.98
C GLY A 216 11.54 -4.94 14.49
N VAL A 217 11.18 -4.99 13.21
CA VAL A 217 10.11 -4.18 12.66
C VAL A 217 8.76 -4.69 13.17
N LYS A 218 8.06 -3.85 13.95
CA LYS A 218 6.68 -4.13 14.35
C LYS A 218 5.75 -3.81 13.19
N MET A 219 5.23 -4.84 12.55
CA MET A 219 4.29 -4.74 11.43
C MET A 219 2.88 -4.95 11.95
N SER A 220 1.89 -4.26 11.36
CA SER A 220 0.48 -4.57 11.61
C SER A 220 -0.33 -4.24 10.37
N ALA A 221 -1.01 -5.26 9.85
CA ALA A 221 -1.99 -5.09 8.79
C ALA A 221 -3.25 -4.39 9.32
N ILE A 222 -3.87 -3.58 8.48
CA ILE A 222 -5.15 -2.92 8.75
C ILE A 222 -6.21 -3.59 7.89
N GLU A 223 -7.31 -4.01 8.51
CA GLU A 223 -8.35 -4.78 7.84
C GLU A 223 -9.17 -3.97 6.82
N HIS A 224 -9.37 -2.69 7.09
CA HIS A 224 -10.24 -1.85 6.28
C HIS A 224 -9.44 -0.81 5.49
N GLU A 225 -9.73 -0.73 4.20
CA GLU A 225 -9.23 0.31 3.33
C GLU A 225 -9.78 1.68 3.76
N THR A 226 -8.89 2.67 3.89
CA THR A 226 -9.30 4.04 4.12
C THR A 226 -9.81 4.66 2.82
N ASN A 227 -11.04 5.19 2.85
CA ASN A 227 -11.53 6.08 1.81
C ASN A 227 -11.23 7.54 2.20
N PRO A 228 -10.33 8.27 1.51
CA PRO A 228 -9.97 9.64 1.88
C PRO A 228 -11.16 10.62 1.90
N ALA A 229 -12.21 10.37 1.10
CA ALA A 229 -13.43 11.18 1.10
C ALA A 229 -14.29 11.01 2.37
N LYS A 230 -13.99 9.99 3.18
CA LYS A 230 -14.69 9.69 4.44
C LYS A 230 -13.85 10.03 5.67
N ILE A 231 -12.66 10.61 5.50
CA ILE A 231 -11.87 11.12 6.63
C ILE A 231 -12.69 12.24 7.28
N SER A 232 -12.89 12.14 8.59
CA SER A 232 -13.70 13.11 9.31
C SER A 232 -13.02 14.47 9.35
N GLU A 233 -13.82 15.52 9.50
CA GLU A 233 -13.32 16.88 9.66
C GLU A 233 -12.35 17.01 10.84
N GLU A 234 -12.69 16.36 11.97
CA GLU A 234 -11.86 16.34 13.18
C GLU A 234 -10.50 15.67 12.92
N ASP A 235 -10.50 14.53 12.23
CA ASP A 235 -9.27 13.81 11.87
C ASP A 235 -8.43 14.62 10.87
N LEU A 236 -9.07 15.29 9.91
CA LEU A 236 -8.39 16.12 8.91
C LEU A 236 -7.68 17.30 9.57
N VAL A 237 -8.39 18.06 10.42
CA VAL A 237 -7.81 19.20 11.17
C VAL A 237 -6.69 18.75 12.09
N PHE A 238 -6.86 17.62 12.80
CA PHE A 238 -5.83 17.03 13.65
C PHE A 238 -4.55 16.71 12.85
N ASN A 239 -4.67 16.06 11.70
CA ASN A 239 -3.49 15.70 10.89
C ASN A 239 -2.87 16.92 10.18
N LEU A 240 -3.66 17.89 9.72
CA LEU A 240 -3.14 19.15 9.17
C LEU A 240 -2.22 19.87 10.17
N ALA A 241 -2.68 19.99 11.43
CA ALA A 241 -1.87 20.59 12.50
C ALA A 241 -0.59 19.78 12.75
N ARG A 242 -0.70 18.45 12.80
CA ARG A 242 0.44 17.52 12.95
C ARG A 242 1.50 17.68 11.86
N PHE A 243 1.08 18.01 10.64
CA PHE A 243 1.96 18.24 9.49
C PHE A 243 2.39 19.70 9.32
N GLY A 244 2.12 20.56 10.31
CA GLY A 244 2.62 21.94 10.37
C GLY A 244 1.72 22.98 9.70
N TYR A 245 0.46 22.66 9.45
CA TYR A 245 -0.59 23.58 9.00
C TYR A 245 -1.72 23.66 10.05
N ALA A 246 -1.55 24.53 11.04
CA ALA A 246 -2.57 24.76 12.06
C ALA A 246 -3.59 25.80 11.60
N GLU A 247 -4.85 25.39 11.44
CA GLU A 247 -5.96 26.30 11.15
C GLU A 247 -6.34 27.14 12.37
N ILE A 248 -6.93 28.33 12.14
CA ILE A 248 -7.42 29.19 13.21
C ILE A 248 -8.70 28.58 13.78
N GLY A 249 -8.67 28.15 15.04
CA GLY A 249 -9.83 27.55 15.70
C GLY A 249 -9.47 26.65 16.89
N PRO A 250 -10.46 25.91 17.43
CA PRO A 250 -10.23 24.97 18.52
C PRO A 250 -9.20 23.92 18.12
N THR A 251 -8.18 23.71 18.95
CA THR A 251 -7.17 22.69 18.70
C THR A 251 -7.74 21.30 18.99
N VAL A 252 -7.90 20.49 17.95
CA VAL A 252 -8.24 19.07 18.09
C VAL A 252 -7.02 18.33 18.66
N LYS A 253 -7.14 17.79 19.87
CA LYS A 253 -6.02 17.15 20.58
C LYS A 253 -5.84 15.67 20.24
N GLN A 254 -6.87 15.02 19.71
CA GLN A 254 -6.86 13.59 19.40
C GLN A 254 -7.62 13.33 18.09
N GLY A 255 -7.07 12.44 17.27
CA GLY A 255 -7.67 11.97 16.02
C GLY A 255 -6.94 10.73 15.53
N LYS A 256 -7.51 10.06 14.53
CA LYS A 256 -6.85 8.95 13.85
C LYS A 256 -5.64 9.46 13.07
N LEU A 257 -4.55 8.69 13.11
CA LEU A 257 -3.32 9.02 12.39
C LEU A 257 -3.44 8.55 10.94
N PHE A 258 -3.38 9.50 10.01
CA PHE A 258 -3.36 9.27 8.57
C PHE A 258 -2.04 9.75 7.98
N CYS A 259 -1.48 9.02 7.01
CA CYS A 259 -0.29 9.49 6.30
C CYS A 259 -0.60 10.77 5.51
N ILE A 260 0.45 11.53 5.17
CA ILE A 260 0.33 12.83 4.49
C ILE A 260 -0.43 12.69 3.17
N GLU A 261 -0.20 11.60 2.45
CA GLU A 261 -0.79 11.36 1.14
C GLU A 261 -2.31 11.15 1.24
N TYR A 262 -2.81 10.55 2.32
CA TYR A 262 -4.25 10.43 2.59
C TYR A 262 -4.88 11.76 2.99
N VAL A 263 -4.16 12.58 3.75
CA VAL A 263 -4.59 13.96 4.06
C VAL A 263 -4.71 14.79 2.78
N ILE A 264 -3.71 14.74 1.90
CA ILE A 264 -3.76 15.42 0.60
C ILE A 264 -4.95 14.90 -0.23
N ALA A 265 -5.12 13.59 -0.32
CA ALA A 265 -6.24 13.00 -1.05
C ALA A 265 -7.61 13.43 -0.49
N SER A 266 -7.74 13.50 0.84
CA SER A 266 -8.96 13.98 1.49
C SER A 266 -9.26 15.45 1.16
N ILE A 267 -8.26 16.33 1.22
CA ILE A 267 -8.40 17.74 0.81
C ILE A 267 -8.87 17.84 -0.64
N MET A 268 -8.31 17.02 -1.54
CA MET A 268 -8.69 17.00 -2.96
C MET A 268 -10.15 16.57 -3.19
N PHE A 269 -10.72 15.72 -2.32
CA PHE A 269 -12.11 15.30 -2.41
C PHE A 269 -13.10 16.36 -1.95
N HIS A 270 -12.77 17.10 -0.88
CA HIS A 270 -13.67 18.11 -0.34
C HIS A 270 -13.68 19.42 -1.13
N ASP A 271 -12.70 19.61 -2.03
CA ASP A 271 -12.54 20.77 -2.92
C ASP A 271 -12.63 22.13 -2.20
N ASP A 272 -12.26 22.16 -0.92
CA ASP A 272 -12.19 23.40 -0.15
C ASP A 272 -10.95 24.17 -0.60
N ALA A 273 -11.18 25.25 -1.35
CA ALA A 273 -10.14 26.13 -1.85
C ALA A 273 -9.16 26.61 -0.76
N ARG A 274 -9.64 26.82 0.49
CA ARG A 274 -8.77 27.24 1.60
C ARG A 274 -7.79 26.15 2.03
N ARG A 275 -8.18 24.89 1.88
CA ARG A 275 -7.39 23.72 2.27
C ARG A 275 -6.53 23.19 1.14
N ILE A 276 -6.92 23.41 -0.11
CA ILE A 276 -6.05 23.14 -1.26
C ILE A 276 -4.72 23.90 -1.10
N ASP A 277 -4.76 25.12 -0.58
CA ASP A 277 -3.57 25.91 -0.28
C ASP A 277 -2.71 25.38 0.90
N ALA A 278 -3.24 24.45 1.71
CA ALA A 278 -2.47 23.77 2.75
C ALA A 278 -1.51 22.72 2.16
N ILE A 279 -1.89 22.09 1.04
CA ILE A 279 -1.13 21.04 0.36
C ILE A 279 0.32 21.46 0.07
N PRO A 280 0.61 22.61 -0.56
CA PRO A 280 1.98 23.02 -0.81
C PRO A 280 2.79 23.24 0.49
N VAL A 281 2.14 23.74 1.55
CA VAL A 281 2.80 23.95 2.85
C VAL A 281 3.19 22.61 3.48
N ILE A 282 2.28 21.64 3.52
CA ILE A 282 2.56 20.33 4.11
C ILE A 282 3.58 19.54 3.28
N ILE A 283 3.55 19.62 1.95
CA ILE A 283 4.58 19.01 1.11
C ILE A 283 5.95 19.60 1.47
N ALA A 284 6.07 20.93 1.48
CA ALA A 284 7.34 21.60 1.68
C ALA A 284 7.93 21.41 3.10
N LYS A 285 7.08 21.28 4.13
CA LYS A 285 7.52 21.02 5.52
C LYS A 285 7.89 19.57 5.80
N ASN A 286 7.44 18.63 4.97
CA ASN A 286 7.56 17.20 5.26
C ASN A 286 8.38 16.48 4.18
N PRO A 287 9.72 16.45 4.31
CA PRO A 287 10.61 15.87 3.30
C PRO A 287 10.50 14.34 3.15
N LYS A 288 9.81 13.67 4.10
CA LYS A 288 9.61 12.22 4.10
C LYS A 288 8.33 11.77 3.38
N ILE A 289 7.62 12.69 2.72
CA ILE A 289 6.44 12.35 1.92
C ILE A 289 6.79 11.28 0.87
N SER A 290 5.95 10.28 0.73
CA SER A 290 6.03 9.28 -0.32
C SER A 290 5.31 9.79 -1.56
N TYR A 291 6.09 10.37 -2.49
CA TYR A 291 5.52 10.81 -3.76
C TYR A 291 4.93 9.65 -4.57
N ASP A 292 5.54 8.47 -4.53
CA ASP A 292 4.99 7.28 -5.21
C ASP A 292 3.57 6.95 -4.71
N LEU A 293 3.35 7.01 -3.39
CA LEU A 293 2.02 6.83 -2.79
C LEU A 293 1.07 7.96 -3.17
N LEU A 294 1.53 9.22 -3.12
CA LEU A 294 0.72 10.37 -3.52
C LEU A 294 0.27 10.25 -4.99
N LEU A 295 1.17 9.87 -5.89
CA LEU A 295 0.88 9.69 -7.31
C LEU A 295 -0.07 8.51 -7.55
N PHE A 296 0.07 7.41 -6.81
CA PHE A 296 -0.90 6.31 -6.84
C PHE A 296 -2.31 6.78 -6.47
N LEU A 297 -2.45 7.54 -5.37
CA LEU A 297 -3.76 8.06 -4.96
C LEU A 297 -4.31 9.08 -5.95
N ALA A 298 -3.43 9.92 -6.53
CA ALA A 298 -3.81 10.89 -7.53
C ALA A 298 -4.38 10.23 -8.79
N ARG A 299 -3.81 9.10 -9.24
CA ARG A 299 -4.36 8.28 -10.32
C ARG A 299 -5.66 7.61 -9.88
N LYS A 300 -5.66 6.94 -8.73
CA LYS A 300 -6.81 6.21 -8.18
C LYS A 300 -8.06 7.09 -8.07
N TYR A 301 -7.89 8.34 -7.66
CA TYR A 301 -9.00 9.26 -7.37
C TYR A 301 -9.11 10.44 -8.36
N GLY A 302 -8.29 10.47 -9.43
CA GLY A 302 -8.46 11.42 -10.54
C GLY A 302 -8.06 12.86 -10.25
N PHE A 303 -7.08 13.10 -9.37
CA PHE A 303 -6.59 14.45 -9.04
C PHE A 303 -5.14 14.73 -9.48
N GLY A 304 -4.58 13.90 -10.37
CA GLY A 304 -3.21 14.04 -10.90
C GLY A 304 -2.87 15.43 -11.45
N GLY A 305 -3.76 16.02 -12.25
CA GLY A 305 -3.54 17.34 -12.84
C GLY A 305 -3.40 18.47 -11.81
N LYS A 306 -4.19 18.43 -10.72
CA LYS A 306 -4.09 19.40 -9.61
C LYS A 306 -2.75 19.24 -8.88
N ILE A 307 -2.31 18.01 -8.63
CA ILE A 307 -1.00 17.74 -7.99
C ILE A 307 0.14 18.23 -8.87
N LEU A 308 0.10 17.98 -10.18
CA LEU A 308 1.11 18.48 -11.12
C LEU A 308 1.26 20.00 -11.03
N GLY A 309 0.16 20.75 -11.03
CA GLY A 309 0.18 22.21 -10.92
C GLY A 309 0.75 22.71 -9.58
N ILE A 310 0.44 22.02 -8.47
CA ILE A 310 1.00 22.34 -7.15
C ILE A 310 2.51 22.08 -7.13
N LEU A 311 2.98 20.91 -7.60
CA LEU A 311 4.39 20.55 -7.60
C LEU A 311 5.22 21.50 -8.48
N ARG A 312 4.74 21.84 -9.69
CA ARG A 312 5.40 22.83 -10.56
C ARG A 312 5.49 24.21 -9.89
N THR A 313 4.43 24.62 -9.20
CA THR A 313 4.42 25.89 -8.47
C THR A 313 5.42 25.87 -7.30
N LEU A 314 5.47 24.79 -6.53
CA LEU A 314 6.45 24.61 -5.45
C LEU A 314 7.90 24.66 -5.95
N ARG A 315 8.20 23.96 -7.04
CA ARG A 315 9.52 23.96 -7.68
C ARG A 315 10.02 25.38 -7.96
N ASN A 316 9.13 26.28 -8.37
CA ASN A 316 9.46 27.66 -8.77
C ASN A 316 9.51 28.64 -7.59
N LEU A 317 8.78 28.39 -6.50
CA LEU A 317 8.61 29.34 -5.40
C LEU A 317 9.59 29.16 -4.24
N VAL A 318 10.13 27.95 -4.04
CA VAL A 318 11.06 27.66 -2.94
C VAL A 318 12.49 28.00 -3.36
N ALA A 319 13.17 28.88 -2.59
CA ALA A 319 14.40 29.58 -2.98
C ALA A 319 15.60 28.71 -3.40
N HIS A 320 15.62 27.43 -3.06
CA HIS A 320 16.67 26.48 -3.44
C HIS A 320 16.23 25.43 -4.47
N GLY A 321 15.00 25.53 -4.99
CA GLY A 321 14.36 24.48 -5.77
C GLY A 321 14.12 23.26 -4.89
N MET A 322 12.86 22.85 -4.71
CA MET A 322 12.55 21.64 -3.99
C MET A 322 12.87 20.43 -4.90
N LYS A 323 14.15 20.07 -5.07
CA LYS A 323 14.60 19.00 -6.00
C LYS A 323 13.84 17.68 -5.84
N THR A 324 13.33 17.42 -4.64
CA THR A 324 12.50 16.26 -4.34
C THR A 324 11.17 16.23 -5.12
N VAL A 325 10.72 17.34 -5.71
CA VAL A 325 9.53 17.38 -6.58
C VAL A 325 9.85 17.16 -8.07
N ASP A 326 11.12 17.11 -8.48
CA ASP A 326 11.47 16.98 -9.89
C ASP A 326 11.10 15.60 -10.46
N GLU A 327 11.47 14.52 -9.76
CA GLU A 327 11.09 13.15 -10.13
C GLU A 327 9.56 12.99 -10.25
N PRO A 328 8.72 13.34 -9.25
CA PRO A 328 7.27 13.17 -9.41
C PRO A 328 6.65 14.04 -10.49
N ILE A 329 7.22 15.21 -10.81
CA ILE A 329 6.80 16.00 -11.98
C ILE A 329 7.10 15.23 -13.27
N ARG A 330 8.33 14.70 -13.43
CA ARG A 330 8.71 13.92 -14.62
C ARG A 330 7.87 12.65 -14.77
N LEU A 331 7.55 11.97 -13.66
CA LEU A 331 6.65 10.81 -13.67
C LEU A 331 5.24 11.19 -14.15
N LEU A 332 4.66 12.30 -13.65
CA LEU A 332 3.34 12.78 -14.10
C LEU A 332 3.35 13.22 -15.58
N GLU A 333 4.44 13.81 -16.04
CA GLU A 333 4.63 14.20 -17.45
C GLU A 333 4.75 12.97 -18.37
N ALA A 334 5.51 11.95 -17.95
CA ALA A 334 5.59 10.67 -18.64
C ALA A 334 4.21 9.98 -18.71
N MET A 335 3.36 10.21 -17.71
CA MET A 335 1.96 9.78 -17.67
C MET A 335 1.00 10.62 -18.51
N LYS A 336 1.51 11.60 -19.28
CA LYS A 336 0.71 12.54 -20.08
C LYS A 336 -0.39 13.22 -19.26
N THR A 337 -0.13 13.46 -17.97
CA THR A 337 -1.10 14.10 -17.09
C THR A 337 -1.26 15.57 -17.49
N GLU A 338 -2.49 15.98 -17.81
CA GLU A 338 -2.78 17.38 -18.09
C GLU A 338 -2.70 18.22 -16.81
N GLU A 339 -1.90 19.28 -16.85
CA GLU A 339 -1.74 20.18 -15.70
C GLU A 339 -3.01 21.01 -15.47
N ILE A 340 -3.48 21.03 -14.22
CA ILE A 340 -4.43 22.03 -13.74
C ILE A 340 -3.62 23.07 -12.96
N LYS A 341 -3.50 24.28 -13.52
CA LYS A 341 -2.67 25.35 -12.94
C LYS A 341 -3.12 25.70 -11.52
N ALA A 342 -2.17 25.71 -10.60
CA ALA A 342 -2.40 26.15 -9.23
C ALA A 342 -2.30 27.69 -9.10
N ASN A 343 -2.94 28.25 -8.09
CA ASN A 343 -2.88 29.68 -7.81
C ASN A 343 -1.53 30.05 -7.16
N THR A 344 -0.55 30.39 -7.99
CA THR A 344 0.81 30.74 -7.56
C THR A 344 0.86 31.85 -6.51
N LYS A 345 -0.02 32.85 -6.61
CA LYS A 345 -0.06 33.97 -5.65
C LYS A 345 -0.50 33.47 -4.26
N SER A 346 -1.61 32.73 -4.20
CA SER A 346 -2.12 32.18 -2.93
C SER A 346 -1.10 31.25 -2.28
N ILE A 347 -0.49 30.36 -3.07
CA ILE A 347 0.55 29.45 -2.58
C ILE A 347 1.74 30.21 -2.01
N LYS A 348 2.23 31.24 -2.72
CA LYS A 348 3.36 32.06 -2.23
C LYS A 348 3.05 32.76 -0.91
N GLU A 349 1.85 33.33 -0.77
CA GLU A 349 1.42 33.97 0.47
C GLU A 349 1.35 32.95 1.63
N LYS A 350 0.81 31.76 1.38
CA LYS A 350 0.70 30.69 2.37
C LYS A 350 2.04 30.12 2.79
N LEU A 351 2.96 29.88 1.86
CA LEU A 351 4.33 29.44 2.17
C LEU A 351 5.04 30.42 3.10
N ARG A 352 4.89 31.74 2.86
CA ARG A 352 5.41 32.79 3.74
C ARG A 352 4.77 32.77 5.12
N LEU A 353 3.44 32.71 5.18
CA LEU A 353 2.69 32.69 6.46
C LEU A 353 3.10 31.52 7.36
N TYR A 354 3.47 30.38 6.75
CA TYR A 354 3.86 29.17 7.48
C TYR A 354 5.39 28.98 7.58
N ASN A 355 6.20 30.02 7.31
CA ASN A 355 7.66 30.04 7.44
C ASN A 355 8.36 28.93 6.64
N VAL A 356 7.94 28.72 5.40
CA VAL A 356 8.54 27.72 4.49
C VAL A 356 9.56 28.34 3.53
N THR A 357 9.38 29.62 3.17
CA THR A 357 10.20 30.38 2.20
C THR A 357 10.90 31.55 2.83
#